data_AF-A0A7X0ITY9-F1
#
_entry.id   AF-A0A7X0ITY9-F1
#
_cell.length_a   1.000
_cell.length_b   1.000
_cell.length_c   1.000
_cell.angle_alpha   90.00
_cell.angle_beta   90.00
_cell.angle_gamma   90.00
#
_symmetry.space_group_name_H-M   'P 1'
#
loop_
_entity.id
_entity.type
_entity.pdbx_description
1 polymer ?
#
loop_
_entity_poly.entity_id
_entity_poly.type
_entity_poly.pdbx_seq_one_letter_code
_entity_poly.pdbx_strand_id
1 'polypeptide(L)'
;MTMIFERSFERTLSQLVSDAEAGQEFEAWTFDDRQSRQDAERKLREKGVQARIRSAYKPLLHAFLEEIDLNGVEAIEIRYPVHANAPANRFRLEAYPLAAMVGDRAITFVARADSDFHYDVLLKNGSGDERQVKVLAPNRVHIDTAGETNVSPTGWLVRDGKATGERLATDYERLFEETIAAITQYDWGATEPYFEELNIRVGLPAADEPLPVGDEVMSLREALHEDFYFSLLEFFQKKSGRPLGDRGLKPGQIVPQILLSSGEISAKVETQALASRYWDGAEQQIETAAEPLAVRQIEAMLEEIGGETFEAVTRSGRAVKARYIKGRDAAVMISGGQHANETTGGVGALRAAQRLVAIEGAHFTISPLENPDGYALHQRLRKDNPRHMYHAARYTALGDDLEYRTEANAGPYLYEKKIRFQAEKLSGAQLHVNLHGYPAHEWTRPLSGYVPRNFAMWTLPKGFFLIARYHSGWAAQAERLLDRVTKHLGAIPGLLDYNNKQIALYEIHAGETGFRIINGFPCLADVDDRHTVPVTLITEYPDETIYGDEFIAGHTAQMETVLSAYDAWQDITASS
;
A
#
# COMPACT_ATOMS: atom_id res chain seq x y z
N MET A 1 -28.53 8.55 3.14
CA MET A 1 -27.38 9.07 3.89
C MET A 1 -27.74 8.97 5.35
N THR A 2 -26.95 8.26 6.15
CA THR A 2 -27.23 8.03 7.57
C THR A 2 -25.99 8.38 8.38
N MET A 3 -26.09 9.37 9.26
CA MET A 3 -25.00 9.76 10.17
C MET A 3 -24.84 8.71 11.27
N ILE A 4 -23.60 8.30 11.52
CA ILE A 4 -23.23 7.32 12.57
C ILE A 4 -22.50 8.03 13.72
N PHE A 5 -21.56 8.92 13.39
CA PHE A 5 -20.69 9.58 14.36
C PHE A 5 -20.23 10.94 13.85
N GLU A 6 -20.18 11.94 14.72
CA GLU A 6 -19.60 13.24 14.43
C GLU A 6 -19.00 13.82 15.71
N ARG A 7 -17.69 14.12 15.71
CA ARG A 7 -16.99 14.64 16.88
C ARG A 7 -15.76 15.45 16.51
N SER A 8 -15.47 16.47 17.32
CA SER A 8 -14.19 17.19 17.31
C SER A 8 -13.33 16.79 18.51
N PHE A 9 -12.02 16.81 18.31
CA PHE A 9 -11.02 16.38 19.30
C PHE A 9 -10.09 17.54 19.64
N GLU A 10 -9.87 17.76 20.93
CA GLU A 10 -8.88 18.73 21.38
C GLU A 10 -7.46 18.19 21.15
N ARG A 11 -6.60 19.00 20.53
CA ARG A 11 -5.21 18.64 20.22
C ARG A 11 -4.39 18.43 21.48
N THR A 12 -3.63 17.35 21.54
CA THR A 12 -2.69 17.06 22.61
C THR A 12 -1.62 18.13 22.74
N LEU A 13 -1.09 18.67 21.64
CA LEU A 13 -0.15 19.79 21.71
C LEU A 13 -0.75 21.04 22.36
N SER A 14 -2.03 21.33 22.10
CA SER A 14 -2.72 22.46 22.73
C SER A 14 -2.90 22.25 24.22
N GLN A 15 -3.28 21.03 24.64
CA GLN A 15 -3.38 20.65 26.05
C GLN A 15 -2.03 20.77 26.76
N LEU A 16 -0.96 20.21 26.19
CA LEU A 16 0.40 20.31 26.73
C LEU A 16 0.84 21.77 26.92
N VAL A 17 0.58 22.64 25.93
CA VAL A 17 0.90 24.07 26.04
C VAL A 17 0.03 24.75 27.09
N SER A 18 -1.26 24.44 27.16
CA SER A 18 -2.22 25.04 28.10
C SER A 18 -1.86 24.73 29.54
N ASP A 19 -1.62 23.45 29.84
CA ASP A 19 -1.44 22.92 31.20
C ASP A 19 -0.04 23.14 31.76
N ALA A 20 0.93 23.56 30.93
CA ALA A 20 2.29 23.77 31.37
C ALA A 20 2.46 25.07 32.18
N GLU A 21 3.22 24.96 33.27
CA GLU A 21 3.56 26.05 34.18
C GLU A 21 5.04 26.42 34.08
N ALA A 22 5.37 27.70 34.24
CA ALA A 22 6.74 28.19 34.16
C ALA A 22 7.68 27.44 35.13
N GLY A 23 8.88 27.09 34.65
CA GLY A 23 9.88 26.33 35.40
C GLY A 23 9.76 24.81 35.28
N GLN A 24 8.74 24.29 34.60
CA GLN A 24 8.64 22.85 34.30
C GLN A 24 9.64 22.42 33.22
N GLU A 25 10.07 21.15 33.28
CA GLU A 25 10.84 20.47 32.24
C GLU A 25 10.19 19.13 31.88
N PHE A 26 9.99 18.86 30.59
CA PHE A 26 9.44 17.56 30.16
C PHE A 26 9.82 17.16 28.73
N GLU A 27 9.72 15.87 28.45
CA GLU A 27 9.80 15.30 27.12
C GLU A 27 8.47 14.62 26.79
N ALA A 28 7.95 14.83 25.58
CA ALA A 28 6.71 14.22 25.13
C ALA A 28 6.89 13.51 23.79
N TRP A 29 6.12 12.45 23.54
CA TRP A 29 6.01 11.77 22.26
C TRP A 29 4.56 11.90 21.79
N THR A 30 4.34 12.52 20.62
CA THR A 30 3.00 12.75 20.07
C THR A 30 2.92 12.37 18.59
N PHE A 31 1.69 12.19 18.10
CA PHE A 31 1.41 11.91 16.69
C PHE A 31 1.06 13.22 15.96
N ASP A 32 2.07 14.07 15.78
CA ASP A 32 1.96 15.35 15.07
C ASP A 32 3.09 15.47 14.04
N ASP A 33 2.91 16.30 13.02
CA ASP A 33 4.02 16.65 12.12
C ASP A 33 5.12 17.44 12.84
N ARG A 34 6.32 17.48 12.23
CA ARG A 34 7.49 18.15 12.80
C ARG A 34 7.23 19.62 13.12
N GLN A 35 6.60 20.35 12.20
CA GLN A 35 6.39 21.79 12.34
C GLN A 35 5.48 22.09 13.54
N SER A 36 4.40 21.33 13.70
CA SER A 36 3.46 21.43 14.82
C SER A 36 4.16 21.19 16.16
N ARG A 37 5.01 20.15 16.25
CA ARG A 37 5.81 19.88 17.47
C ARG A 37 6.74 21.04 17.80
N GLN A 38 7.50 21.55 16.82
CA GLN A 38 8.40 22.68 17.00
C GLN A 38 7.67 23.98 17.39
N ASP A 39 6.48 24.21 16.84
CA ASP A 39 5.65 25.36 17.20
C ASP A 39 5.13 25.28 18.63
N ALA A 40 4.77 24.08 19.10
CA ALA A 40 4.38 23.85 20.49
C ALA A 40 5.58 24.03 21.43
N GLU A 41 6.76 23.50 21.09
CA GLU A 41 8.00 23.73 21.85
C GLU A 41 8.34 25.22 22.00
N ARG A 42 8.17 26.01 20.93
CA ARG A 42 8.38 27.46 20.97
C ARG A 42 7.42 28.15 21.94
N LYS A 43 6.12 27.83 21.88
CA LYS A 43 5.10 28.38 22.80
C LYS A 43 5.37 28.00 24.26
N LEU A 44 5.83 26.77 24.49
CA LEU A 44 6.25 26.31 25.82
C LEU A 44 7.46 27.11 26.33
N ARG A 45 8.45 27.35 25.47
CA ARG A 45 9.62 28.18 25.81
C ARG A 45 9.24 29.62 26.16
N GLU A 46 8.29 30.21 25.43
CA GLU A 46 7.74 31.55 25.72
C GLU A 46 7.03 31.60 27.08
N LYS A 47 6.47 30.47 27.55
CA LYS A 47 5.93 30.30 28.91
C LYS A 47 6.99 30.00 29.98
N GLY A 48 8.27 29.93 29.63
CA GLY A 48 9.35 29.57 30.56
C GLY A 48 9.43 28.08 30.88
N VAL A 49 8.98 27.22 29.95
CA VAL A 49 9.00 25.75 30.07
C VAL A 49 10.08 25.19 29.14
N GLN A 50 10.90 24.27 29.65
CA GLN A 50 11.86 23.53 28.83
C GLN A 50 11.22 22.22 28.37
N ALA A 51 10.82 22.14 27.11
CA ALA A 51 10.16 20.95 26.57
C ALA A 51 10.80 20.46 25.28
N ARG A 52 10.82 19.12 25.12
CA ARG A 52 11.14 18.44 23.85
C ARG A 52 10.00 17.54 23.44
N ILE A 53 9.43 17.76 22.26
CA ILE A 53 8.30 17.00 21.73
C ILE A 53 8.76 16.22 20.50
N ARG A 54 8.84 14.90 20.64
CA ARG A 54 9.27 13.96 19.60
C ARG A 54 8.09 13.27 18.94
N SER A 55 8.36 12.63 17.81
CA SER A 55 7.37 11.80 17.14
C SER A 55 7.14 10.50 17.92
N ALA A 56 5.88 10.16 18.21
CA ALA A 56 5.48 8.81 18.59
C ALA A 56 5.48 7.86 17.38
N TYR A 57 5.35 8.39 16.17
CA TYR A 57 5.41 7.63 14.92
C TYR A 57 6.85 7.57 14.40
N LYS A 58 7.41 6.36 14.26
CA LYS A 58 8.81 6.11 13.83
C LYS A 58 9.86 6.95 14.59
N PRO A 59 9.94 6.83 15.92
CA PRO A 59 10.80 7.68 16.76
C PRO A 59 12.28 7.57 16.40
N LEU A 60 12.76 6.39 15.98
CA LEU A 60 14.14 6.20 15.52
C LEU A 60 14.44 7.05 14.28
N LEU A 61 13.57 6.98 13.27
CA LEU A 61 13.75 7.72 12.03
C LEU A 61 13.75 9.23 12.28
N HIS A 62 12.81 9.72 13.10
CA HIS A 62 12.77 11.12 13.49
C HIS A 62 13.99 11.54 14.33
N ALA A 63 14.56 10.67 15.15
CA ALA A 63 15.82 10.99 15.85
C ALA A 63 16.97 11.24 14.86
N PHE A 64 17.09 10.46 13.79
CA PHE A 64 18.08 10.70 12.73
C PHE A 64 17.78 11.95 11.89
N LEU A 65 16.51 12.29 11.70
CA LEU A 65 16.12 13.50 10.97
C LEU A 65 16.28 14.79 11.79
N GLU A 66 16.15 14.71 13.12
CA GLU A 66 15.93 15.90 13.97
C GLU A 66 17.00 16.12 15.04
N GLU A 67 17.71 15.09 15.48
CA GLU A 67 18.54 15.14 16.70
C GLU A 67 19.96 14.59 16.54
N ILE A 68 20.16 13.57 15.69
CA ILE A 68 21.44 12.90 15.54
C ILE A 68 22.26 13.57 14.43
N ASP A 69 23.43 14.10 14.81
CA ASP A 69 24.42 14.58 13.85
C ASP A 69 25.31 13.42 13.36
N LEU A 70 25.45 13.30 12.03
CA LEU A 70 26.26 12.28 11.35
C LEU A 70 27.65 12.78 10.91
N ASN A 71 28.02 14.01 11.27
CA ASN A 71 29.35 14.55 10.99
C ASN A 71 30.44 13.69 11.66
N GLY A 72 31.39 13.21 10.86
CA GLY A 72 32.48 12.35 11.33
C GLY A 72 32.09 10.92 11.70
N VAL A 73 30.82 10.53 11.52
CA VAL A 73 30.35 9.16 11.74
C VAL A 73 30.62 8.33 10.48
N GLU A 74 31.29 7.19 10.65
CA GLU A 74 31.62 6.24 9.58
C GLU A 74 30.78 4.95 9.67
N ALA A 75 30.41 4.54 10.88
CA ALA A 75 29.59 3.35 11.11
C ALA A 75 28.53 3.57 12.20
N ILE A 76 27.40 2.87 12.05
CA ILE A 76 26.21 2.95 12.88
C ILE A 76 25.77 1.54 13.25
N GLU A 77 25.61 1.28 14.54
CA GLU A 77 24.99 0.05 15.06
C GLU A 77 23.70 0.42 15.78
N ILE A 78 22.59 -0.18 15.37
CA ILE A 78 21.25 0.05 15.91
C ILE A 78 20.79 -1.21 16.62
N ARG A 79 20.66 -1.14 17.94
CA ARG A 79 20.08 -2.22 18.74
C ARG A 79 18.59 -1.98 18.91
N TYR A 80 17.76 -2.78 18.26
CA TYR A 80 16.31 -2.56 18.17
C TYR A 80 15.53 -3.41 19.20
N PRO A 81 14.38 -2.90 19.71
CA PRO A 81 13.51 -3.66 20.62
C PRO A 81 13.02 -4.99 20.05
N VAL A 82 12.85 -5.99 20.90
CA VAL A 82 12.15 -7.24 20.57
C VAL A 82 11.12 -7.52 21.67
N HIS A 83 9.86 -7.73 21.27
CA HIS A 83 8.77 -7.93 22.23
C HIS A 83 7.98 -9.21 21.90
N ALA A 84 7.64 -10.00 22.92
CA ALA A 84 7.01 -11.32 22.74
C ALA A 84 5.67 -11.30 21.98
N ASN A 85 4.94 -10.19 22.06
CA ASN A 85 3.65 -9.99 21.38
C ASN A 85 3.78 -9.33 19.98
N ALA A 86 4.98 -9.26 19.40
CA ALA A 86 5.21 -8.72 18.07
C ALA A 86 6.21 -9.59 17.28
N PRO A 87 6.20 -9.57 15.94
CA PRO A 87 7.24 -10.20 15.14
C PRO A 87 8.63 -9.70 15.55
N ALA A 88 9.60 -10.62 15.67
CA ALA A 88 10.92 -10.30 16.19
C ALA A 88 11.66 -9.22 15.36
N ASN A 89 11.40 -9.17 14.05
CA ASN A 89 11.98 -8.18 13.14
C ASN A 89 11.15 -6.89 13.01
N ARG A 90 10.02 -6.74 13.72
CA ARG A 90 9.12 -5.58 13.57
C ARG A 90 9.88 -4.26 13.68
N PHE A 91 10.57 -4.01 14.79
CA PHE A 91 11.25 -2.74 15.04
C PHE A 91 12.46 -2.49 14.13
N ARG A 92 13.03 -3.54 13.53
CA ARG A 92 14.01 -3.41 12.44
C ARG A 92 13.31 -2.90 11.18
N LEU A 93 12.16 -3.46 10.83
CA LEU A 93 11.34 -3.02 9.70
C LEU A 93 10.86 -1.57 9.88
N GLU A 94 10.44 -1.17 11.09
CA GLU A 94 10.07 0.23 11.40
C GLU A 94 11.21 1.24 11.20
N ALA A 95 12.46 0.78 11.12
CA ALA A 95 13.60 1.66 10.85
C ALA A 95 13.77 1.98 9.36
N TYR A 96 13.03 1.33 8.46
CA TYR A 96 13.06 1.66 7.04
C TYR A 96 12.62 3.13 6.80
N PRO A 97 13.20 3.89 5.86
CA PRO A 97 14.32 3.56 4.97
C PRO A 97 15.69 4.01 5.50
N LEU A 98 15.92 4.04 6.82
CA LEU A 98 17.08 4.69 7.46
C LEU A 98 18.45 4.33 6.83
N ALA A 99 18.64 3.09 6.41
CA ALA A 99 19.89 2.67 5.77
C ALA A 99 20.22 3.45 4.48
N ALA A 100 19.22 3.91 3.72
CA ALA A 100 19.45 4.77 2.57
C ALA A 100 19.66 6.25 2.98
N MET A 101 19.12 6.67 4.12
CA MET A 101 19.22 8.05 4.61
C MET A 101 20.61 8.39 5.18
N VAL A 102 21.40 7.40 5.59
CA VAL A 102 22.73 7.60 6.18
C VAL A 102 23.87 7.65 5.15
N GLY A 103 23.54 7.56 3.85
CA GLY A 103 24.51 7.55 2.75
C GLY A 103 25.39 6.29 2.76
N ASP A 104 26.67 6.44 2.44
CA ASP A 104 27.62 5.32 2.32
C ASP A 104 28.10 4.75 3.68
N ARG A 105 27.52 5.20 4.80
CA ARG A 105 27.92 4.76 6.14
C ARG A 105 27.50 3.31 6.37
N ALA A 106 28.38 2.52 6.99
CA ALA A 106 28.05 1.17 7.37
C ALA A 106 26.96 1.19 8.45
N ILE A 107 25.83 0.51 8.22
CA ILE A 107 24.72 0.40 9.16
C ILE A 107 24.42 -1.06 9.48
N THR A 108 24.25 -1.37 10.76
CA THR A 108 23.95 -2.73 11.23
C THR A 108 22.80 -2.70 12.22
N PHE A 109 21.96 -3.74 12.18
CA PHE A 109 20.82 -3.91 13.07
C PHE A 109 21.02 -5.14 13.95
N VAL A 110 20.91 -4.96 15.26
CA VAL A 110 21.11 -6.02 16.25
C VAL A 110 19.86 -6.11 17.14
N ALA A 111 19.31 -7.31 17.31
CA ALA A 111 18.20 -7.50 18.25
C ALA A 111 18.67 -7.28 19.69
N ARG A 112 17.91 -6.53 20.47
CA ARG A 112 18.09 -6.45 21.92
C ARG A 112 17.66 -7.76 22.58
N ALA A 113 18.23 -8.04 23.75
CA ALA A 113 17.89 -9.21 24.56
C ALA A 113 16.76 -8.95 25.57
N ASP A 114 16.50 -7.68 25.90
CA ASP A 114 15.36 -7.26 26.73
C ASP A 114 14.16 -6.86 25.87
N SER A 115 13.03 -6.64 26.53
CA SER A 115 11.77 -6.21 25.91
C SER A 115 11.46 -4.74 26.12
N ASP A 116 12.47 -3.92 26.44
CA ASP A 116 12.27 -2.50 26.67
C ASP A 116 12.08 -1.76 25.34
N PHE A 117 11.15 -0.81 25.34
CA PHE A 117 10.80 -0.03 24.15
C PHE A 117 11.75 1.14 23.89
N HIS A 118 13.01 0.83 23.53
CA HIS A 118 13.98 1.81 23.05
C HIS A 118 15.03 1.21 22.12
N TYR A 119 15.57 2.06 21.25
CA TYR A 119 16.74 1.75 20.46
C TYR A 119 18.00 2.23 21.18
N ASP A 120 19.09 1.44 21.12
CA ASP A 120 20.43 1.96 21.36
C ASP A 120 21.10 2.22 20.02
N VAL A 121 21.51 3.47 19.78
CA VAL A 121 22.23 3.88 18.58
C VAL A 121 23.68 4.13 18.96
N LEU A 122 24.59 3.37 18.39
CA LEU A 122 26.03 3.50 18.58
C LEU A 122 26.64 4.09 17.30
N LEU A 123 27.14 5.32 17.41
CA LEU A 123 27.78 6.07 16.33
C LEU A 123 29.29 5.95 16.49
N LYS A 124 29.98 5.45 15.46
CA LYS A 124 31.42 5.19 15.49
C LYS A 124 32.14 6.07 14.47
N ASN A 125 33.26 6.68 14.88
CA ASN A 125 34.12 7.45 13.99
C ASN A 125 35.35 6.63 13.56
N GLY A 126 36.12 7.15 12.58
CA GLY A 126 37.32 6.50 12.08
C GLY A 126 38.51 6.44 13.06
N SER A 127 38.48 7.23 14.14
CA SER A 127 39.48 7.15 15.22
C SER A 127 39.17 6.09 16.27
N GLY A 128 38.02 5.42 16.19
CA GLY A 128 37.58 4.39 17.13
C GLY A 128 36.82 4.92 18.35
N ASP A 129 36.48 6.21 18.39
CA ASP A 129 35.57 6.74 19.42
C ASP A 129 34.12 6.34 19.10
N GLU A 130 33.38 6.05 20.16
CA GLU A 130 31.98 5.67 20.07
C GLU A 130 31.09 6.62 20.89
N ARG A 131 29.98 7.05 20.30
CA ARG A 131 28.93 7.81 20.97
C ARG A 131 27.64 7.00 20.98
N GLN A 132 27.12 6.72 22.17
CA GLN A 132 25.83 6.07 22.35
C GLN A 132 24.71 7.09 22.53
N VAL A 133 23.60 6.88 21.83
CA VAL A 133 22.35 7.63 21.96
C VAL A 133 21.22 6.65 22.20
N LYS A 134 20.45 6.86 23.28
CA LYS A 134 19.24 6.08 23.57
C LYS A 134 18.03 6.79 22.98
N VAL A 135 17.26 6.10 22.15
CA VAL A 135 16.04 6.64 21.53
C VAL A 135 14.84 5.86 22.05
N LEU A 136 14.02 6.50 22.89
CA LEU A 136 12.78 5.87 23.37
C LEU A 136 11.80 5.64 22.22
N ALA A 137 11.13 4.50 22.25
CA ALA A 137 10.13 4.09 21.26
C ALA A 137 8.82 3.67 21.93
N PRO A 138 8.12 4.58 22.65
CA PRO A 138 7.00 4.21 23.52
C PRO A 138 5.92 3.41 22.76
N ASN A 139 5.64 2.21 23.26
CA ASN A 139 4.62 1.31 22.73
C ASN A 139 3.72 0.83 23.86
N ARG A 140 2.48 0.46 23.51
CA ARG A 140 1.52 -0.19 24.42
C ARG A 140 1.14 -1.56 23.88
N VAL A 141 0.89 -2.49 24.79
CA VAL A 141 0.22 -3.76 24.49
C VAL A 141 -1.29 -3.55 24.69
N HIS A 142 -2.09 -3.87 23.68
CA HIS A 142 -3.55 -3.71 23.75
C HIS A 142 -4.25 -4.76 22.88
N ILE A 143 -5.58 -4.85 23.02
CA ILE A 143 -6.44 -5.72 22.22
C ILE A 143 -7.27 -4.83 21.31
N ASP A 144 -7.27 -5.12 20.01
CA ASP A 144 -8.07 -4.35 19.05
C ASP A 144 -9.54 -4.82 18.98
N THR A 145 -10.33 -4.21 18.09
CA THR A 145 -11.74 -4.58 17.87
C THR A 145 -11.93 -5.95 17.22
N ALA A 146 -10.88 -6.48 16.60
CA ALA A 146 -10.87 -7.86 16.17
C ALA A 146 -10.57 -8.79 17.37
N GLY A 147 -10.22 -8.33 18.56
CA GLY A 147 -9.87 -9.22 19.69
C GLY A 147 -8.46 -9.79 19.59
N GLU A 148 -7.62 -9.22 18.73
CA GLU A 148 -6.25 -9.60 18.49
C GLU A 148 -5.30 -8.76 19.38
N THR A 149 -4.23 -9.36 19.89
CA THR A 149 -3.23 -8.63 20.71
C THR A 149 -2.23 -7.90 19.81
N ASN A 150 -2.07 -6.59 20.03
CA ASN A 150 -1.12 -5.76 19.30
C ASN A 150 -0.12 -5.07 20.22
N VAL A 151 1.04 -4.75 19.66
CA VAL A 151 2.01 -3.81 20.24
C VAL A 151 2.04 -2.60 19.31
N SER A 152 1.51 -1.47 19.75
CA SER A 152 1.39 -0.25 18.91
C SER A 152 2.16 0.90 19.53
N PRO A 153 2.79 1.79 18.73
CA PRO A 153 3.31 3.05 19.24
C PRO A 153 2.20 3.84 19.96
N THR A 154 2.58 4.62 20.97
CA THR A 154 1.63 5.37 21.80
C THR A 154 2.24 6.69 22.25
N GLY A 155 1.41 7.68 22.57
CA GLY A 155 1.93 8.90 23.16
C GLY A 155 2.53 8.66 24.54
N TRP A 156 3.51 9.49 24.90
CA TRP A 156 4.28 9.32 26.13
C TRP A 156 4.69 10.66 26.70
N LEU A 157 4.82 10.76 28.03
CA LEU A 157 5.24 11.96 28.74
C LEU A 157 6.24 11.61 29.84
N VAL A 158 7.38 12.29 29.85
CA VAL A 158 8.42 12.19 30.88
C VAL A 158 8.57 13.57 31.50
N ARG A 159 8.33 13.71 32.81
CA ARG A 159 8.43 15.00 33.54
C ARG A 159 9.63 15.01 34.49
N ASP A 160 10.23 16.19 34.67
CA ASP A 160 11.20 16.51 35.73
C ASP A 160 12.37 15.52 35.84
N GLY A 161 12.88 15.03 34.71
CA GLY A 161 13.98 14.06 34.68
C GLY A 161 13.69 12.72 35.37
N LYS A 162 12.40 12.39 35.63
CA LYS A 162 12.01 11.07 36.15
C LYS A 162 12.46 9.99 35.17
N ALA A 163 13.05 8.92 35.70
CA ALA A 163 13.53 7.80 34.90
C ALA A 163 12.40 7.06 34.13
N THR A 164 11.16 7.14 34.62
CA THR A 164 9.99 6.49 34.04
C THR A 164 8.94 7.53 33.63
N GLY A 165 8.60 7.57 32.34
CA GLY A 165 7.44 8.34 31.85
C GLY A 165 6.13 7.60 32.02
N GLU A 166 5.05 8.23 31.57
CA GLU A 166 3.69 7.69 31.58
C GLU A 166 3.04 7.81 30.20
N ARG A 167 2.03 6.96 29.95
CA ARG A 167 1.28 7.00 28.70
C ARG A 167 0.48 8.29 28.60
N LEU A 168 0.62 8.97 27.46
CA LEU A 168 -0.18 10.12 27.05
C LEU A 168 -1.11 9.68 25.91
N ALA A 169 -2.39 9.45 26.20
CA ALA A 169 -3.35 9.11 25.15
C ALA A 169 -3.57 10.33 24.24
N THR A 170 -3.02 10.31 23.02
CA THR A 170 -3.05 11.49 22.13
C THR A 170 -4.42 11.70 21.49
N ASP A 171 -4.66 12.89 20.92
CA ASP A 171 -5.82 13.16 20.09
C ASP A 171 -5.91 12.22 18.88
N TYR A 172 -4.80 11.87 18.24
CA TYR A 172 -4.73 10.90 17.14
C TYR A 172 -5.20 9.50 17.57
N GLU A 173 -4.75 9.02 18.74
CA GLU A 173 -5.20 7.75 19.30
C GLU A 173 -6.70 7.77 19.66
N ARG A 174 -7.16 8.83 20.33
CA ARG A 174 -8.57 9.00 20.71
C ARG A 174 -9.49 9.09 19.49
N LEU A 175 -9.07 9.84 18.47
CA LEU A 175 -9.76 9.98 17.18
C LEU A 175 -10.03 8.61 16.56
N PHE A 176 -9.00 7.77 16.46
CA PHE A 176 -9.13 6.43 15.92
C PHE A 176 -10.01 5.54 16.79
N GLU A 177 -9.71 5.44 18.09
CA GLU A 177 -10.40 4.54 19.03
C GLU A 177 -11.90 4.84 19.11
N GLU A 178 -12.28 6.11 19.25
CA GLU A 178 -13.68 6.49 19.37
C GLU A 178 -14.45 6.34 18.06
N THR A 179 -13.81 6.63 16.92
CA THR A 179 -14.42 6.44 15.59
C THR A 179 -14.65 4.96 15.30
N ILE A 180 -13.66 4.11 15.56
CA ILE A 180 -13.78 2.66 15.45
C ILE A 180 -14.85 2.12 16.40
N ALA A 181 -14.90 2.60 17.65
CA ALA A 181 -15.92 2.19 18.62
C ALA A 181 -17.34 2.53 18.12
N ALA A 182 -17.55 3.73 17.59
CA ALA A 182 -18.85 4.13 17.05
C ALA A 182 -19.29 3.26 15.86
N ILE A 183 -18.38 2.92 14.96
CA ILE A 183 -18.65 2.05 13.80
C ILE A 183 -18.97 0.62 14.25
N THR A 184 -18.20 0.07 15.17
CA THR A 184 -18.35 -1.33 15.60
C THR A 184 -19.59 -1.56 16.48
N GLN A 185 -20.08 -0.53 17.17
CA GLN A 185 -21.32 -0.57 17.95
C GLN A 185 -22.58 -0.30 17.12
N TYR A 186 -22.43 0.18 15.88
CA TYR A 186 -23.55 0.42 14.99
C TYR A 186 -24.20 -0.89 14.53
N ASP A 187 -25.54 -0.92 14.45
CA ASP A 187 -26.28 -2.08 13.97
C ASP A 187 -26.28 -2.14 12.44
N TRP A 188 -25.34 -2.93 11.91
CA TRP A 188 -25.17 -3.19 10.47
C TRP A 188 -26.16 -4.23 9.90
N GLY A 189 -27.05 -4.80 10.73
CA GLY A 189 -27.89 -5.93 10.32
C GLY A 189 -27.08 -7.23 10.13
N ALA A 190 -27.69 -8.21 9.46
CA ALA A 190 -27.17 -9.58 9.35
C ALA A 190 -26.76 -10.01 7.94
N THR A 191 -27.00 -9.19 6.91
CA THR A 191 -26.84 -9.59 5.52
C THR A 191 -25.88 -8.68 4.78
N GLU A 192 -24.93 -9.28 4.05
CA GLU A 192 -24.01 -8.59 3.16
C GLU A 192 -24.67 -8.26 1.80
N PRO A 193 -24.32 -7.12 1.18
CA PRO A 193 -23.51 -6.03 1.73
C PRO A 193 -24.24 -5.21 2.79
N TYR A 194 -23.53 -4.81 3.85
CA TYR A 194 -24.11 -4.05 4.97
C TYR A 194 -24.37 -2.58 4.60
N PHE A 195 -23.59 -2.04 3.66
CA PHE A 195 -23.72 -0.68 3.15
C PHE A 195 -23.29 -0.58 1.69
N GLU A 196 -23.60 0.56 1.08
CA GLU A 196 -23.05 0.97 -0.20
C GLU A 196 -21.65 1.57 0.02
N GLU A 197 -21.57 2.77 0.59
CA GLU A 197 -20.33 3.40 1.05
C GLU A 197 -20.43 3.76 2.54
N LEU A 198 -19.42 3.37 3.32
CA LEU A 198 -19.14 3.87 4.67
C LEU A 198 -18.04 4.93 4.56
N ASN A 199 -18.44 6.20 4.57
CA ASN A 199 -17.53 7.33 4.50
C ASN A 199 -17.05 7.72 5.92
N ILE A 200 -15.73 7.82 6.09
CA ILE A 200 -15.07 8.20 7.35
C ILE A 200 -14.23 9.43 7.04
N ARG A 201 -14.83 10.60 7.14
CA ARG A 201 -14.15 11.87 6.84
C ARG A 201 -13.46 12.39 8.09
N VAL A 202 -12.17 12.64 7.98
CA VAL A 202 -11.34 13.17 9.07
C VAL A 202 -10.67 14.46 8.63
N GLY A 203 -10.70 15.49 9.48
CA GLY A 203 -9.77 16.61 9.40
C GLY A 203 -8.59 16.35 10.34
N LEU A 204 -7.37 16.32 9.81
CA LEU A 204 -6.14 16.12 10.59
C LEU A 204 -5.08 17.16 10.22
N PRO A 205 -4.58 17.98 11.18
CA PRO A 205 -3.57 19.00 10.94
C PRO A 205 -2.16 18.41 11.02
N ALA A 206 -1.90 17.42 10.16
CA ALA A 206 -0.60 16.76 10.04
C ALA A 206 -0.16 16.78 8.58
N ALA A 207 0.84 17.59 8.25
CA ALA A 207 1.45 17.61 6.93
C ALA A 207 2.31 16.36 6.69
N ASP A 208 2.41 15.95 5.42
CA ASP A 208 3.30 14.87 5.01
C ASP A 208 4.73 15.40 4.85
N GLU A 209 5.73 14.60 5.23
CA GLU A 209 7.15 14.93 5.08
C GLU A 209 7.83 13.95 4.10
N PRO A 210 8.12 14.38 2.86
CA PRO A 210 8.91 13.58 1.92
C PRO A 210 10.31 13.28 2.45
N LEU A 211 10.77 12.04 2.27
CA LEU A 211 12.13 11.63 2.62
C LEU A 211 13.05 11.69 1.40
N PRO A 212 14.38 11.82 1.58
CA PRO A 212 15.33 11.90 0.47
C PRO A 212 15.63 10.53 -0.19
N VAL A 213 14.65 9.61 -0.19
CA VAL A 213 14.81 8.22 -0.65
C VAL A 213 13.59 7.84 -1.47
N GLY A 214 13.72 7.76 -2.81
CA GLY A 214 12.63 7.32 -3.70
C GLY A 214 11.32 8.09 -3.47
N ASP A 215 10.20 7.34 -3.41
CA ASP A 215 8.86 7.86 -3.11
C ASP A 215 8.50 7.80 -1.61
N GLU A 216 9.50 7.59 -0.74
CA GLU A 216 9.26 7.47 0.70
C GLU A 216 8.74 8.78 1.31
N VAL A 217 7.68 8.66 2.09
CA VAL A 217 6.99 9.79 2.71
C VAL A 217 6.56 9.45 4.13
N MET A 218 6.76 10.39 5.04
CA MET A 218 6.22 10.33 6.39
C MET A 218 4.82 10.94 6.41
N SER A 219 3.78 10.11 6.44
CA SER A 219 2.39 10.56 6.54
C SER A 219 1.61 9.92 7.68
N LEU A 220 1.17 10.74 8.64
CA LEU A 220 0.18 10.31 9.65
C LEU A 220 -1.23 10.18 9.06
N ARG A 221 -1.51 10.88 7.95
CA ARG A 221 -2.82 10.87 7.29
C ARG A 221 -3.04 9.59 6.50
N GLU A 222 -2.03 9.17 5.75
CA GLU A 222 -2.04 7.87 5.08
C GLU A 222 -2.07 6.72 6.09
N ALA A 223 -1.19 6.76 7.10
CA ALA A 223 -1.19 5.76 8.17
C ALA A 223 -2.56 5.62 8.84
N LEU A 224 -3.28 6.73 9.06
CA LEU A 224 -4.64 6.73 9.62
C LEU A 224 -5.67 6.16 8.63
N HIS A 225 -5.53 6.45 7.32
CA HIS A 225 -6.37 5.86 6.28
C HIS A 225 -6.25 4.33 6.32
N GLU A 226 -5.02 3.83 6.31
CA GLU A 226 -4.71 2.40 6.31
C GLU A 226 -5.16 1.72 7.62
N ASP A 227 -4.96 2.38 8.76
CA ASP A 227 -5.46 1.92 10.06
C ASP A 227 -6.97 1.78 10.08
N PHE A 228 -7.73 2.80 9.62
CA PHE A 228 -9.19 2.69 9.54
C PHE A 228 -9.64 1.59 8.59
N TYR A 229 -9.05 1.56 7.38
CA TYR A 229 -9.49 0.65 6.34
C TYR A 229 -9.36 -0.81 6.80
N PHE A 230 -8.15 -1.22 7.19
CA PHE A 230 -7.90 -2.62 7.53
C PHE A 230 -8.49 -3.04 8.88
N SER A 231 -8.55 -2.15 9.87
CA SER A 231 -9.19 -2.48 11.16
C SER A 231 -10.69 -2.73 10.99
N LEU A 232 -11.35 -1.99 10.11
CA LEU A 232 -12.75 -2.21 9.79
C LEU A 232 -12.96 -3.44 8.91
N LEU A 233 -12.05 -3.72 7.97
CA LEU A 233 -12.07 -4.97 7.21
C LEU A 233 -12.01 -6.20 8.15
N GLU A 234 -11.10 -6.17 9.13
CA GLU A 234 -10.95 -7.22 10.15
C GLU A 234 -12.20 -7.34 11.04
N PHE A 235 -12.80 -6.21 11.45
CA PHE A 235 -14.07 -6.21 12.17
C PHE A 235 -15.20 -6.86 11.36
N PHE A 236 -15.38 -6.48 10.09
CA PHE A 236 -16.45 -7.05 9.27
C PHE A 236 -16.22 -8.52 8.94
N GLN A 237 -14.96 -8.97 8.82
CA GLN A 237 -14.63 -10.40 8.75
C GLN A 237 -15.16 -11.14 9.98
N LYS A 238 -14.83 -10.66 11.19
CA LYS A 238 -15.32 -11.29 12.44
C LYS A 238 -16.84 -11.21 12.58
N LYS A 239 -17.45 -10.07 12.26
CA LYS A 239 -18.92 -9.91 12.25
C LYS A 239 -19.59 -10.95 11.37
N SER A 240 -19.00 -11.25 10.21
CA SER A 240 -19.54 -12.21 9.26
C SER A 240 -19.23 -13.67 9.60
N GLY A 241 -18.49 -13.94 10.68
CA GLY A 241 -18.06 -15.29 11.09
C GLY A 241 -16.94 -15.87 10.24
N ARG A 242 -16.25 -15.04 9.44
CA ARG A 242 -15.11 -15.46 8.60
C ARG A 242 -13.78 -15.29 9.34
N PRO A 243 -12.75 -16.11 9.01
CA PRO A 243 -11.41 -15.92 9.55
C PRO A 243 -10.80 -14.59 9.07
N LEU A 244 -9.86 -14.06 9.84
CA LEU A 244 -9.11 -12.87 9.44
C LEU A 244 -8.31 -13.15 8.16
N GLY A 245 -8.33 -12.20 7.22
CA GLY A 245 -7.71 -12.35 5.91
C GLY A 245 -8.58 -13.05 4.86
N ASP A 246 -9.82 -13.44 5.18
CA ASP A 246 -10.77 -13.91 4.16
C ASP A 246 -11.08 -12.82 3.14
N ARG A 247 -10.80 -13.13 1.87
CA ARG A 247 -10.91 -12.20 0.73
C ARG A 247 -12.28 -12.21 0.04
N GLY A 248 -13.21 -13.04 0.51
CA GLY A 248 -14.57 -13.15 0.00
C GLY A 248 -15.60 -12.27 0.71
N LEU A 249 -15.20 -11.53 1.76
CA LEU A 249 -16.04 -10.58 2.50
C LEU A 249 -16.61 -9.50 1.57
N LYS A 250 -17.91 -9.22 1.68
CA LYS A 250 -18.57 -8.17 0.87
C LYS A 250 -19.27 -7.14 1.76
N PRO A 251 -18.56 -6.30 2.55
CA PRO A 251 -19.22 -5.40 3.49
C PRO A 251 -19.86 -4.17 2.80
N GLY A 252 -19.36 -3.78 1.64
CA GLY A 252 -19.51 -2.46 1.03
C GLY A 252 -18.19 -1.71 0.92
N GLN A 253 -18.19 -0.51 0.35
CA GLN A 253 -16.97 0.32 0.27
C GLN A 253 -16.70 1.00 1.61
N ILE A 254 -15.60 0.64 2.26
CA ILE A 254 -15.07 1.35 3.43
C ILE A 254 -14.16 2.46 2.92
N VAL A 255 -14.48 3.72 3.19
CA VAL A 255 -13.75 4.87 2.65
C VAL A 255 -13.29 5.81 3.75
N PRO A 256 -12.05 5.66 4.23
CA PRO A 256 -11.37 6.68 5.01
C PRO A 256 -10.97 7.85 4.11
N GLN A 257 -11.49 9.04 4.37
CA GLN A 257 -11.10 10.28 3.69
C GLN A 257 -10.40 11.21 4.69
N ILE A 258 -9.06 11.12 4.74
CA ILE A 258 -8.25 11.86 5.70
C ILE A 258 -7.71 13.14 5.05
N LEU A 259 -8.26 14.28 5.44
CA LEU A 259 -8.01 15.59 4.85
C LEU A 259 -7.06 16.39 5.73
N LEU A 260 -6.16 17.17 5.10
CA LEU A 260 -5.39 18.17 5.83
C LEU A 260 -6.34 19.24 6.37
N SER A 261 -6.23 19.56 7.65
CA SER A 261 -6.97 20.66 8.29
C SER A 261 -6.02 21.77 8.75
N SER A 262 -6.58 22.95 9.03
CA SER A 262 -5.83 24.12 9.52
C SER A 262 -5.61 24.16 11.04
N GLY A 263 -5.93 23.08 11.75
CA GLY A 263 -5.73 22.96 13.20
C GLY A 263 -6.85 22.24 13.94
N GLU A 264 -8.04 22.13 13.35
CA GLU A 264 -9.14 21.35 13.92
C GLU A 264 -8.96 19.87 13.67
N ILE A 265 -9.21 19.04 14.69
CA ILE A 265 -9.29 17.59 14.54
C ILE A 265 -10.74 17.19 14.64
N SER A 266 -11.26 16.52 13.62
CA SER A 266 -12.64 16.08 13.59
C SER A 266 -12.79 14.76 12.85
N ALA A 267 -13.79 13.98 13.23
CA ALA A 267 -14.26 12.81 12.51
C ALA A 267 -15.75 12.92 12.26
N LYS A 268 -16.16 12.53 11.05
CA LYS A 268 -17.54 12.37 10.64
C LYS A 268 -17.69 11.04 9.90
N VAL A 269 -18.62 10.22 10.36
CA VAL A 269 -18.89 8.88 9.81
C VAL A 269 -20.33 8.81 9.35
N GLU A 270 -20.52 8.41 8.10
CA GLU A 270 -21.84 8.27 7.51
C GLU A 270 -21.90 7.18 6.45
N THR A 271 -23.07 6.56 6.30
CA THR A 271 -23.35 5.75 5.11
C THR A 271 -23.93 6.62 4.02
N GLN A 272 -23.51 6.37 2.78
CA GLN A 272 -24.01 7.07 1.60
C GLN A 272 -24.14 6.13 0.41
N ALA A 273 -24.82 6.60 -0.64
CA ALA A 273 -24.96 5.86 -1.88
C ALA A 273 -23.63 5.85 -2.65
N LEU A 274 -23.39 4.79 -3.44
CA LEU A 274 -22.23 4.72 -4.32
C LEU A 274 -22.25 5.89 -5.31
N ALA A 275 -21.10 6.54 -5.48
CA ALA A 275 -20.96 7.54 -6.52
C ALA A 275 -21.00 6.87 -7.90
N SER A 276 -21.68 7.50 -8.86
CA SER A 276 -21.76 7.05 -10.26
C SER A 276 -20.83 7.82 -11.21
N ARG A 277 -20.27 8.96 -10.79
CA ARG A 277 -19.35 9.78 -11.61
C ARG A 277 -17.90 9.30 -11.54
N TYR A 278 -17.10 9.67 -12.53
CA TYR A 278 -15.64 9.65 -12.46
C TYR A 278 -15.10 11.03 -12.04
N TRP A 279 -13.86 11.07 -11.54
CA TRP A 279 -13.12 12.28 -11.23
C TRP A 279 -11.92 12.38 -12.18
N ASP A 280 -12.22 12.34 -13.48
CA ASP A 280 -11.21 12.29 -14.53
C ASP A 280 -10.26 13.48 -14.51
N GLY A 281 -8.99 13.18 -14.78
CA GLY A 281 -7.95 14.17 -15.10
C GLY A 281 -7.97 14.61 -16.56
N ALA A 282 -6.91 15.32 -16.94
CA ALA A 282 -6.66 15.66 -18.34
C ALA A 282 -6.29 14.41 -19.15
N GLU A 283 -6.58 14.43 -20.45
CA GLU A 283 -6.07 13.40 -21.36
C GLU A 283 -4.57 13.60 -21.58
N GLN A 284 -3.85 12.50 -21.73
CA GLN A 284 -2.38 12.49 -21.83
C GLN A 284 -1.92 11.71 -23.06
N GLN A 285 -0.74 12.02 -23.59
CA GLN A 285 -0.10 11.16 -24.59
C GLN A 285 0.35 9.87 -23.91
N ILE A 286 -0.15 8.70 -24.35
CA ILE A 286 0.02 7.44 -23.60
C ILE A 286 1.48 7.03 -23.40
N GLU A 287 2.35 7.33 -24.35
CA GLU A 287 3.78 6.97 -24.27
C GLU A 287 4.51 7.75 -23.17
N THR A 288 3.98 8.89 -22.75
CA THR A 288 4.56 9.78 -21.75
C THR A 288 3.51 10.18 -20.70
N ALA A 289 2.52 9.31 -20.44
CA ALA A 289 1.52 9.58 -19.41
C ALA A 289 2.24 9.61 -18.07
N ALA A 290 2.11 10.69 -17.31
CA ALA A 290 2.82 10.91 -16.05
C ALA A 290 1.94 10.60 -14.83
N GLU A 291 0.68 10.24 -15.06
CA GLU A 291 -0.28 9.89 -14.01
C GLU A 291 -1.37 8.96 -14.59
N PRO A 292 -2.17 8.28 -13.73
CA PRO A 292 -3.20 7.35 -14.21
C PRO A 292 -4.25 8.05 -15.07
N LEU A 293 -4.60 7.42 -16.19
CA LEU A 293 -5.40 7.99 -17.27
C LEU A 293 -6.84 8.33 -16.85
N ALA A 294 -7.45 9.29 -17.56
CA ALA A 294 -8.89 9.50 -17.49
C ALA A 294 -9.64 8.26 -18.03
N VAL A 295 -10.78 7.90 -17.43
CA VAL A 295 -11.54 6.72 -17.89
C VAL A 295 -12.02 6.91 -19.32
N ARG A 296 -12.50 8.12 -19.68
CA ARG A 296 -12.85 8.44 -21.07
C ARG A 296 -11.72 8.18 -22.07
N GLN A 297 -10.46 8.38 -21.65
CA GLN A 297 -9.29 8.11 -22.49
C GLN A 297 -9.10 6.61 -22.64
N ILE A 298 -9.16 5.84 -21.55
CA ILE A 298 -9.08 4.37 -21.59
C ILE A 298 -10.12 3.80 -22.55
N GLU A 299 -11.36 4.29 -22.49
CA GLU A 299 -12.45 3.83 -23.36
C GLU A 299 -12.21 4.17 -24.83
N ALA A 300 -11.80 5.40 -25.14
CA ALA A 300 -11.47 5.81 -26.50
C ALA A 300 -10.32 4.97 -27.09
N MET A 301 -9.30 4.67 -26.29
CA MET A 301 -8.17 3.84 -26.73
C MET A 301 -8.58 2.38 -26.98
N LEU A 302 -9.51 1.83 -26.20
CA LEU A 302 -10.09 0.52 -26.49
C LEU A 302 -10.91 0.53 -27.79
N GLU A 303 -11.61 1.62 -28.10
CA GLU A 303 -12.28 1.78 -29.39
C GLU A 303 -11.29 1.81 -30.56
N GLU A 304 -10.17 2.51 -30.42
CA GLU A 304 -9.10 2.57 -31.44
C GLU A 304 -8.43 1.21 -31.68
N ILE A 305 -8.23 0.40 -30.63
CA ILE A 305 -7.71 -0.97 -30.74
C ILE A 305 -8.61 -1.86 -31.62
N GLY A 306 -9.92 -1.61 -31.63
CA GLY A 306 -10.89 -2.35 -32.45
C GLY A 306 -11.17 -3.78 -31.96
N GLY A 307 -11.60 -4.65 -32.88
CA GLY A 307 -12.01 -6.03 -32.58
C GLY A 307 -13.45 -6.18 -32.08
N GLU A 308 -13.78 -7.39 -31.60
CA GLU A 308 -15.10 -7.68 -31.02
C GLU A 308 -15.20 -7.09 -29.61
N THR A 309 -16.30 -6.40 -29.33
CA THR A 309 -16.55 -5.77 -28.03
C THR A 309 -17.24 -6.75 -27.08
N PHE A 310 -16.84 -6.73 -25.81
CA PHE A 310 -17.58 -7.39 -24.74
C PHE A 310 -17.44 -6.60 -23.44
N GLU A 311 -18.42 -6.73 -22.56
CA GLU A 311 -18.54 -5.91 -21.36
C GLU A 311 -19.20 -6.65 -20.19
N ALA A 312 -18.90 -6.14 -19.00
CA ALA A 312 -19.58 -6.47 -17.75
C ALA A 312 -20.04 -5.18 -17.06
N VAL A 313 -20.75 -5.32 -15.94
CA VAL A 313 -21.23 -4.20 -15.13
C VAL A 313 -20.68 -4.29 -13.72
N THR A 314 -20.34 -3.16 -13.13
CA THR A 314 -19.95 -3.05 -11.72
C THR A 314 -21.15 -3.00 -10.80
N ARG A 315 -20.93 -3.12 -9.48
CA ARG A 315 -22.00 -2.94 -8.48
C ARG A 315 -22.66 -1.56 -8.60
N SER A 316 -21.89 -0.51 -8.88
CA SER A 316 -22.46 0.84 -9.04
C SER A 316 -23.08 1.10 -10.42
N GLY A 317 -23.08 0.12 -11.33
CA GLY A 317 -23.60 0.25 -12.69
C GLY A 317 -22.64 0.87 -13.71
N ARG A 318 -21.33 0.98 -13.42
CA ARG A 318 -20.32 1.33 -14.43
C ARG A 318 -20.10 0.15 -15.37
N ALA A 319 -19.65 0.43 -16.59
CA ALA A 319 -19.26 -0.61 -17.53
C ALA A 319 -17.80 -1.01 -17.31
N VAL A 320 -17.54 -2.31 -17.31
CA VAL A 320 -16.20 -2.89 -17.49
C VAL A 320 -16.07 -3.22 -18.96
N LYS A 321 -15.24 -2.47 -19.71
CA LYS A 321 -15.13 -2.59 -21.17
C LYS A 321 -13.87 -3.38 -21.56
N ALA A 322 -14.01 -4.25 -22.55
CA ALA A 322 -12.93 -5.05 -23.10
C ALA A 322 -13.02 -5.21 -24.63
N ARG A 323 -11.95 -5.74 -25.22
CA ARG A 323 -11.85 -6.09 -26.65
C ARG A 323 -11.30 -7.49 -26.86
N TYR A 324 -11.80 -8.15 -27.89
CA TYR A 324 -11.29 -9.42 -28.39
C TYR A 324 -10.76 -9.24 -29.81
N ILE A 325 -9.45 -9.46 -29.98
CA ILE A 325 -8.77 -9.49 -31.26
C ILE A 325 -8.58 -10.95 -31.65
N LYS A 326 -9.36 -11.39 -32.65
CA LYS A 326 -9.28 -12.76 -33.16
C LYS A 326 -8.13 -12.89 -34.15
N GLY A 327 -7.29 -13.91 -33.94
CA GLY A 327 -6.15 -14.20 -34.79
C GLY A 327 -5.91 -15.70 -34.97
N ARG A 328 -4.71 -16.02 -35.48
CA ARG A 328 -4.23 -17.40 -35.71
C ARG A 328 -3.18 -17.84 -34.69
N ASP A 329 -2.60 -16.88 -33.98
CA ASP A 329 -1.64 -17.11 -32.90
C ASP A 329 -2.33 -17.82 -31.71
N ALA A 330 -1.52 -18.36 -30.80
CA ALA A 330 -2.00 -18.85 -29.52
C ALA A 330 -2.58 -17.68 -28.71
N ALA A 331 -3.84 -17.82 -28.30
CA ALA A 331 -4.57 -16.76 -27.61
C ALA A 331 -3.96 -16.42 -26.24
N VAL A 332 -3.87 -15.13 -25.94
CA VAL A 332 -3.44 -14.59 -24.64
C VAL A 332 -4.50 -13.65 -24.06
N MET A 333 -4.85 -13.83 -22.79
CA MET A 333 -5.65 -12.86 -22.04
C MET A 333 -4.74 -11.81 -21.42
N ILE A 334 -5.08 -10.52 -21.56
CA ILE A 334 -4.35 -9.38 -20.99
C ILE A 334 -5.32 -8.58 -20.12
N SER A 335 -4.99 -8.39 -18.84
CA SER A 335 -5.80 -7.56 -17.94
C SER A 335 -4.96 -6.59 -17.10
N GLY A 336 -5.62 -5.54 -16.62
CA GLY A 336 -5.08 -4.60 -15.65
C GLY A 336 -6.19 -3.93 -14.85
N GLY A 337 -5.83 -3.24 -13.77
CA GLY A 337 -6.79 -2.51 -12.93
C GLY A 337 -7.79 -3.42 -12.22
N GLN A 338 -7.42 -4.67 -11.92
CA GLN A 338 -8.16 -5.52 -10.98
C GLN A 338 -8.19 -4.85 -9.60
N HIS A 339 -7.02 -4.39 -9.15
CA HIS A 339 -6.88 -3.48 -8.03
C HIS A 339 -6.67 -2.08 -8.59
N ALA A 340 -7.56 -1.16 -8.25
CA ALA A 340 -7.63 0.09 -8.98
C ALA A 340 -6.63 1.16 -8.51
N ASN A 341 -5.99 0.94 -7.36
CA ASN A 341 -4.88 1.74 -6.86
C ASN A 341 -3.51 1.30 -7.44
N GLU A 342 -3.45 0.17 -8.15
CA GLU A 342 -2.27 -0.35 -8.85
C GLU A 342 -2.31 0.12 -10.30
N THR A 343 -1.67 1.27 -10.57
CA THR A 343 -2.12 2.13 -11.67
C THR A 343 -1.33 2.04 -12.97
N THR A 344 -0.15 1.43 -12.98
CA THR A 344 0.67 1.31 -14.20
C THR A 344 0.17 0.20 -15.13
N GLY A 345 -0.46 -0.84 -14.57
CA GLY A 345 -0.89 -2.03 -15.33
C GLY A 345 -1.85 -1.72 -16.47
N GLY A 346 -2.90 -0.92 -16.22
CA GLY A 346 -3.87 -0.55 -17.25
C GLY A 346 -3.26 0.22 -18.43
N VAL A 347 -2.31 1.12 -18.14
CA VAL A 347 -1.57 1.88 -19.17
C VAL A 347 -0.63 0.96 -19.96
N GLY A 348 0.09 0.07 -19.27
CA GLY A 348 0.94 -0.95 -19.90
C GLY A 348 0.16 -1.87 -20.84
N ALA A 349 -1.02 -2.34 -20.42
CA ALA A 349 -1.90 -3.16 -21.24
C ALA A 349 -2.31 -2.46 -22.54
N LEU A 350 -2.76 -1.20 -22.45
CA LEU A 350 -3.18 -0.42 -23.62
C LEU A 350 -2.02 -0.21 -24.61
N ARG A 351 -0.84 0.18 -24.11
CA ARG A 351 0.36 0.38 -24.95
C ARG A 351 0.80 -0.91 -25.64
N ALA A 352 0.71 -2.03 -24.94
CA ALA A 352 1.03 -3.34 -25.49
C ALA A 352 0.01 -3.73 -26.56
N ALA A 353 -1.29 -3.58 -26.30
CA ALA A 353 -2.33 -3.90 -27.28
C ALA A 353 -2.20 -3.08 -28.57
N GLN A 354 -1.86 -1.79 -28.49
CA GLN A 354 -1.60 -0.95 -29.67
C GLN A 354 -0.46 -1.48 -30.55
N ARG A 355 0.54 -2.14 -29.96
CA ARG A 355 1.65 -2.77 -30.69
C ARG A 355 1.25 -4.15 -31.21
N LEU A 356 0.54 -4.94 -30.41
CA LEU A 356 0.10 -6.29 -30.78
C LEU A 356 -0.87 -6.28 -31.97
N VAL A 357 -1.79 -5.31 -32.07
CA VAL A 357 -2.73 -5.24 -33.22
C VAL A 357 -2.02 -5.02 -34.57
N ALA A 358 -0.78 -4.54 -34.56
CA ALA A 358 0.02 -4.40 -35.78
C ALA A 358 0.68 -5.71 -36.24
N ILE A 359 0.65 -6.77 -35.41
CA ILE A 359 1.23 -8.08 -35.72
C ILE A 359 0.21 -8.94 -36.49
N GLU A 360 0.63 -9.46 -37.65
CA GLU A 360 -0.23 -10.29 -38.49
C GLU A 360 -0.54 -11.64 -37.83
N GLY A 361 -1.79 -11.80 -37.39
CA GLY A 361 -2.25 -13.03 -36.74
C GLY A 361 -2.43 -12.91 -35.25
N ALA A 362 -2.20 -11.72 -34.67
CA ALA A 362 -2.32 -11.46 -33.25
C ALA A 362 -3.67 -11.95 -32.70
N HIS A 363 -3.62 -12.67 -31.58
CA HIS A 363 -4.79 -13.29 -30.97
C HIS A 363 -4.81 -13.04 -29.47
N PHE A 364 -5.66 -12.11 -29.01
CA PHE A 364 -5.70 -11.75 -27.60
C PHE A 364 -7.02 -11.10 -27.19
N THR A 365 -7.28 -11.09 -25.88
CA THR A 365 -8.29 -10.22 -25.27
C THR A 365 -7.61 -9.19 -24.39
N ILE A 366 -8.19 -7.98 -24.27
CA ILE A 366 -7.71 -6.93 -23.38
C ILE A 366 -8.84 -6.38 -22.50
N SER A 367 -8.63 -6.35 -21.19
CA SER A 367 -9.45 -5.63 -20.20
C SER A 367 -8.55 -4.78 -19.29
N PRO A 368 -8.31 -3.49 -19.64
CA PRO A 368 -7.27 -2.68 -18.97
C PRO A 368 -7.75 -2.03 -17.66
N LEU A 369 -9.05 -2.12 -17.36
CA LEU A 369 -9.66 -1.57 -16.16
C LEU A 369 -10.80 -2.50 -15.69
N GLU A 370 -10.46 -3.51 -14.90
CA GLU A 370 -11.44 -4.50 -14.39
C GLU A 370 -12.25 -4.01 -13.19
N ASN A 371 -11.75 -3.05 -12.41
CA ASN A 371 -12.45 -2.45 -11.25
C ASN A 371 -12.73 -0.93 -11.42
N PRO A 372 -13.66 -0.52 -12.30
CA PRO A 372 -14.02 0.90 -12.47
C PRO A 372 -14.55 1.59 -11.22
N ASP A 373 -15.20 0.87 -10.31
CA ASP A 373 -15.73 1.43 -9.05
C ASP A 373 -14.59 1.81 -8.09
N GLY A 374 -13.60 0.93 -7.93
CA GLY A 374 -12.36 1.24 -7.22
C GLY A 374 -11.59 2.37 -7.89
N TYR A 375 -11.58 2.43 -9.22
CA TYR A 375 -10.83 3.46 -9.95
C TYR A 375 -11.44 4.85 -9.77
N ALA A 376 -12.78 4.96 -9.81
CA ALA A 376 -13.47 6.20 -9.48
C ALA A 376 -13.20 6.64 -8.03
N LEU A 377 -13.13 5.69 -7.09
CA LEU A 377 -12.77 5.95 -5.71
C LEU A 377 -11.31 6.45 -5.60
N HIS A 378 -10.37 5.80 -6.30
CA HIS A 378 -8.97 6.20 -6.34
C HIS A 378 -8.82 7.63 -6.88
N GLN A 379 -9.48 7.95 -8.01
CA GLN A 379 -9.50 9.31 -8.57
C GLN A 379 -10.07 10.35 -7.57
N ARG A 380 -11.11 9.99 -6.82
CA ARG A 380 -11.68 10.86 -5.80
C ARG A 380 -10.68 11.17 -4.68
N LEU A 381 -10.03 10.13 -4.15
CA LEU A 381 -9.13 10.25 -2.99
C LEU A 381 -7.83 10.98 -3.35
N ARG A 382 -7.23 10.66 -4.50
CA ARG A 382 -5.96 11.26 -4.95
C ARG A 382 -6.04 12.76 -5.24
N LYS A 383 -7.24 13.33 -5.37
CA LYS A 383 -7.43 14.77 -5.52
C LYS A 383 -6.88 15.54 -4.30
N ASP A 384 -7.03 14.95 -3.11
CA ASP A 384 -6.59 15.57 -1.86
C ASP A 384 -5.15 15.17 -1.53
N ASN A 385 -4.76 13.90 -1.73
CA ASN A 385 -3.38 13.45 -1.59
C ASN A 385 -2.98 12.47 -2.70
N PRO A 386 -2.29 12.93 -3.76
CA PRO A 386 -1.98 12.04 -4.89
C PRO A 386 -1.04 10.89 -4.52
N ARG A 387 -0.20 11.08 -3.50
CA ARG A 387 0.86 10.13 -3.12
C ARG A 387 0.49 9.19 -1.97
N HIS A 388 -0.80 8.89 -1.76
CA HIS A 388 -1.22 7.89 -0.78
C HIS A 388 -1.63 6.57 -1.46
N MET A 389 -1.38 5.43 -0.83
CA MET A 389 -1.59 4.08 -1.38
C MET A 389 -3.07 3.77 -1.66
N TYR A 390 -3.96 4.26 -0.78
CA TYR A 390 -5.40 4.11 -0.88
C TYR A 390 -5.86 2.65 -1.07
N HIS A 391 -5.50 1.75 -0.16
CA HIS A 391 -6.00 0.37 -0.20
C HIS A 391 -7.53 0.28 -0.14
N ALA A 392 -8.23 1.33 0.31
CA ALA A 392 -9.68 1.45 0.17
C ALA A 392 -10.17 1.34 -1.29
N ALA A 393 -9.35 1.71 -2.27
CA ALA A 393 -9.63 1.64 -3.70
C ALA A 393 -9.10 0.36 -4.37
N ARG A 394 -8.36 -0.50 -3.66
CA ARG A 394 -7.94 -1.82 -4.14
C ARG A 394 -9.12 -2.73 -4.43
N TYR A 395 -10.10 -2.73 -3.52
CA TYR A 395 -11.24 -3.66 -3.52
C TYR A 395 -12.39 -3.13 -4.38
N THR A 396 -13.33 -4.02 -4.77
CA THR A 396 -14.50 -3.60 -5.56
C THR A 396 -15.50 -2.80 -4.73
N ALA A 397 -16.59 -2.31 -5.33
CA ALA A 397 -17.66 -1.68 -4.56
C ALA A 397 -18.41 -2.63 -3.61
N LEU A 398 -18.20 -3.95 -3.72
CA LEU A 398 -18.65 -4.89 -2.70
C LEU A 398 -17.71 -4.94 -1.49
N GLY A 399 -16.48 -4.47 -1.63
CA GLY A 399 -15.40 -4.57 -0.64
C GLY A 399 -14.69 -5.94 -0.63
N ASP A 400 -14.91 -6.79 -1.64
CA ASP A 400 -14.18 -8.04 -1.86
C ASP A 400 -12.99 -7.87 -2.82
N ASP A 401 -12.05 -8.80 -2.75
CA ASP A 401 -10.94 -8.91 -3.69
C ASP A 401 -11.47 -9.59 -4.96
N LEU A 402 -11.38 -8.89 -6.10
CA LEU A 402 -11.93 -9.36 -7.37
C LEU A 402 -11.31 -10.70 -7.81
N GLU A 403 -10.06 -10.99 -7.45
CA GLU A 403 -9.43 -12.27 -7.78
C GLU A 403 -10.21 -13.45 -7.18
N TYR A 404 -10.65 -13.31 -5.93
CA TYR A 404 -11.24 -14.41 -5.16
C TYR A 404 -12.74 -14.60 -5.42
N ARG A 405 -13.36 -13.76 -6.25
CA ARG A 405 -14.75 -13.93 -6.66
C ARG A 405 -14.86 -15.02 -7.74
N THR A 406 -15.72 -16.00 -7.51
CA THR A 406 -16.00 -17.14 -8.42
C THR A 406 -17.50 -17.28 -8.65
N GLU A 407 -17.93 -18.00 -9.69
CA GLU A 407 -19.37 -18.29 -9.89
C GLU A 407 -19.98 -19.01 -8.68
N ALA A 408 -19.21 -19.88 -8.02
CA ALA A 408 -19.67 -20.64 -6.86
C ALA A 408 -19.90 -19.77 -5.61
N ASN A 409 -19.12 -18.69 -5.42
CA ASN A 409 -19.16 -17.86 -4.21
C ASN A 409 -19.76 -16.46 -4.40
N ALA A 410 -20.03 -16.05 -5.64
CA ALA A 410 -20.54 -14.71 -5.93
C ALA A 410 -22.03 -14.56 -5.65
N GLY A 411 -22.81 -15.65 -5.70
CA GLY A 411 -24.27 -15.56 -5.67
C GLY A 411 -24.77 -14.61 -6.78
N PRO A 412 -25.63 -13.62 -6.48
CA PRO A 412 -26.10 -12.66 -7.48
C PRO A 412 -25.03 -11.62 -7.87
N TYR A 413 -23.88 -11.60 -7.22
CA TYR A 413 -22.91 -10.50 -7.24
C TYR A 413 -21.70 -10.75 -8.15
N LEU A 414 -21.89 -11.45 -9.27
CA LEU A 414 -20.77 -11.79 -10.16
C LEU A 414 -20.13 -10.54 -10.79
N TYR A 415 -20.96 -9.56 -11.19
CA TYR A 415 -20.56 -8.23 -11.69
C TYR A 415 -19.29 -8.21 -12.54
N GLU A 416 -18.23 -7.53 -12.08
CA GLU A 416 -16.98 -7.27 -12.79
C GLU A 416 -16.30 -8.58 -13.21
N LYS A 417 -16.35 -9.64 -12.38
CA LYS A 417 -15.70 -10.93 -12.67
C LYS A 417 -16.20 -11.57 -13.97
N LYS A 418 -17.40 -11.23 -14.43
CA LYS A 418 -17.95 -11.69 -15.72
C LYS A 418 -17.02 -11.40 -16.90
N ILE A 419 -16.23 -10.33 -16.83
CA ILE A 419 -15.33 -9.94 -17.92
C ILE A 419 -14.31 -11.03 -18.23
N ARG A 420 -13.78 -11.71 -17.21
CA ARG A 420 -12.78 -12.78 -17.37
C ARG A 420 -13.37 -14.04 -17.96
N PHE A 421 -14.54 -14.47 -17.51
CA PHE A 421 -15.23 -15.63 -18.06
C PHE A 421 -15.61 -15.42 -19.54
N GLN A 422 -16.00 -14.20 -19.90
CA GLN A 422 -16.25 -13.86 -21.31
C GLN A 422 -14.95 -13.87 -22.13
N ALA A 423 -13.88 -13.27 -21.62
CA ALA A 423 -12.58 -13.27 -22.28
C ALA A 423 -12.05 -14.69 -22.54
N GLU A 424 -12.13 -15.56 -21.54
CA GLU A 424 -11.77 -16.97 -21.65
C GLU A 424 -12.63 -17.70 -22.68
N LYS A 425 -13.97 -17.55 -22.60
CA LYS A 425 -14.90 -18.20 -23.52
C LYS A 425 -14.71 -17.78 -24.98
N LEU A 426 -14.40 -16.50 -25.22
CA LEU A 426 -14.20 -15.96 -26.56
C LEU A 426 -12.88 -16.42 -27.17
N SER A 427 -11.80 -16.40 -26.38
CA SER A 427 -10.44 -16.59 -26.88
C SER A 427 -9.92 -18.02 -26.78
N GLY A 428 -10.40 -18.79 -25.79
CA GLY A 428 -9.81 -20.08 -25.43
C GLY A 428 -8.35 -19.97 -24.95
N ALA A 429 -7.94 -18.80 -24.46
CA ALA A 429 -6.57 -18.54 -24.05
C ALA A 429 -6.10 -19.50 -22.94
N GLN A 430 -4.84 -19.92 -23.04
CA GLN A 430 -4.18 -20.75 -22.02
C GLN A 430 -3.16 -19.97 -21.17
N LEU A 431 -2.89 -18.72 -21.55
CA LEU A 431 -2.10 -17.76 -20.78
C LEU A 431 -2.94 -16.52 -20.47
N HIS A 432 -2.89 -16.11 -19.20
CA HIS A 432 -3.41 -14.84 -18.73
C HIS A 432 -2.28 -13.99 -18.15
N VAL A 433 -1.98 -12.85 -18.77
CA VAL A 433 -1.08 -11.83 -18.26
C VAL A 433 -1.91 -10.83 -17.47
N ASN A 434 -1.82 -10.88 -16.14
CA ASN A 434 -2.59 -10.07 -15.22
C ASN A 434 -1.68 -9.01 -14.57
N LEU A 435 -1.83 -7.76 -14.99
CA LEU A 435 -0.92 -6.69 -14.60
C LEU A 435 -1.32 -6.07 -13.26
N HIS A 436 -0.39 -6.09 -12.32
CA HIS A 436 -0.57 -5.67 -10.95
C HIS A 436 0.57 -4.77 -10.47
N GLY A 437 0.37 -4.20 -9.29
CA GLY A 437 1.33 -3.38 -8.60
C GLY A 437 1.19 -3.49 -7.09
N TYR A 438 2.04 -2.79 -6.35
CA TYR A 438 2.06 -2.82 -4.89
C TYR A 438 2.70 -1.53 -4.33
N PRO A 439 2.71 -1.33 -3.00
CA PRO A 439 3.28 -0.16 -2.35
C PRO A 439 4.67 0.24 -2.88
N ALA A 440 4.79 1.48 -3.37
CA ALA A 440 6.08 2.05 -3.79
C ALA A 440 6.92 2.61 -2.63
N HIS A 441 6.30 2.72 -1.45
CA HIS A 441 6.92 3.18 -0.21
C HIS A 441 6.39 2.37 0.99
N GLU A 442 6.87 2.64 2.20
CA GLU A 442 6.49 1.83 3.39
C GLU A 442 5.01 1.89 3.73
N TRP A 443 4.36 0.73 3.84
CA TRP A 443 2.96 0.61 4.28
C TRP A 443 2.85 0.38 5.80
N THR A 444 2.25 1.33 6.52
CA THR A 444 2.17 1.29 7.99
C THR A 444 0.73 1.35 8.54
N ARG A 445 0.54 0.74 9.72
CA ARG A 445 -0.69 0.77 10.53
C ARG A 445 -0.35 1.00 12.02
N PRO A 446 0.15 2.19 12.40
CA PRO A 446 0.72 2.43 13.72
C PRO A 446 -0.24 2.08 14.86
N LEU A 447 -1.53 2.33 14.74
CA LEU A 447 -2.48 2.07 15.81
C LEU A 447 -2.88 0.59 15.93
N SER A 448 -2.56 -0.23 14.91
CA SER A 448 -2.93 -1.64 14.81
C SER A 448 -1.73 -2.60 14.71
N GLY A 449 -0.67 -2.35 15.48
CA GLY A 449 0.51 -3.23 15.53
C GLY A 449 1.64 -2.88 14.56
N TYR A 450 1.53 -1.72 13.88
CA TYR A 450 2.44 -1.18 12.88
C TYR A 450 2.49 -1.96 11.56
N VAL A 451 2.78 -3.27 11.62
CA VAL A 451 2.87 -4.12 10.44
C VAL A 451 1.47 -4.62 10.06
N PRO A 452 1.02 -4.43 8.82
CA PRO A 452 -0.29 -4.92 8.39
C PRO A 452 -0.36 -6.44 8.49
N ARG A 453 -1.30 -6.95 9.30
CA ARG A 453 -1.53 -8.38 9.47
C ARG A 453 -1.83 -9.06 8.14
N ASN A 454 -1.25 -10.25 7.94
CA ASN A 454 -1.34 -11.03 6.69
C ASN A 454 -0.71 -10.37 5.44
N PHE A 455 -0.15 -9.16 5.55
CA PHE A 455 0.50 -8.46 4.44
C PHE A 455 1.93 -7.99 4.76
N ALA A 456 2.56 -8.50 5.82
CA ALA A 456 3.91 -8.11 6.23
C ALA A 456 4.97 -8.18 5.10
N MET A 457 4.80 -9.09 4.14
CA MET A 457 5.71 -9.26 2.99
C MET A 457 5.63 -8.09 1.99
N TRP A 458 4.55 -7.32 2.03
CA TRP A 458 4.23 -6.21 1.13
C TRP A 458 4.53 -4.84 1.74
N THR A 459 4.96 -4.82 3.01
CA THR A 459 5.19 -3.58 3.75
C THR A 459 6.29 -2.71 3.14
N LEU A 460 7.32 -3.31 2.52
CA LEU A 460 8.45 -2.58 1.93
C LEU A 460 8.56 -2.86 0.42
N PRO A 461 8.97 -1.85 -0.38
CA PRO A 461 9.31 -2.04 -1.78
C PRO A 461 10.56 -2.94 -1.93
N LYS A 462 10.53 -3.81 -2.93
CA LYS A 462 11.54 -4.86 -3.20
C LYS A 462 11.75 -5.14 -4.70
N GLY A 463 11.56 -4.11 -5.52
CA GLY A 463 11.70 -4.15 -6.97
C GLY A 463 10.44 -4.64 -7.70
N PHE A 464 10.52 -4.67 -9.02
CA PHE A 464 9.56 -5.31 -9.89
C PHE A 464 9.74 -6.83 -9.83
N PHE A 465 8.67 -7.57 -9.56
CA PHE A 465 8.74 -9.03 -9.50
C PHE A 465 7.55 -9.71 -10.16
N LEU A 466 7.70 -11.01 -10.46
CA LEU A 466 6.71 -11.79 -11.21
C LEU A 466 6.20 -12.97 -10.41
N ILE A 467 4.91 -13.27 -10.53
CA ILE A 467 4.30 -14.47 -9.95
C ILE A 467 3.70 -15.29 -11.09
N ALA A 468 4.08 -16.56 -11.20
CA ALA A 468 3.43 -17.52 -12.07
C ALA A 468 2.53 -18.45 -11.24
N ARG A 469 1.23 -18.40 -11.51
CA ARG A 469 0.26 -19.39 -11.03
C ARG A 469 -0.06 -20.33 -12.17
N TYR A 470 0.00 -21.64 -11.93
CA TYR A 470 -0.21 -22.61 -13.00
C TYR A 470 -0.94 -23.87 -12.53
N HIS A 471 -1.66 -24.54 -13.43
CA HIS A 471 -2.29 -25.82 -13.12
C HIS A 471 -1.26 -26.93 -12.96
N SER A 472 -1.65 -27.99 -12.24
CA SER A 472 -0.87 -29.22 -12.19
C SER A 472 -0.56 -29.72 -13.62
N GLY A 473 0.73 -29.96 -13.90
CA GLY A 473 1.21 -30.36 -15.24
C GLY A 473 1.73 -29.22 -16.13
N TRP A 474 1.57 -27.95 -15.73
CA TRP A 474 2.01 -26.78 -16.52
C TRP A 474 3.30 -26.11 -16.03
N ALA A 475 3.97 -26.72 -15.05
CA ALA A 475 5.18 -26.16 -14.44
C ALA A 475 6.27 -25.84 -15.48
N ALA A 476 6.49 -26.72 -16.47
CA ALA A 476 7.53 -26.50 -17.48
C ALA A 476 7.26 -25.28 -18.37
N GLN A 477 6.00 -25.03 -18.71
CA GLN A 477 5.56 -23.88 -19.49
C GLN A 477 5.71 -22.60 -18.67
N ALA A 478 5.28 -22.61 -17.41
CA ALA A 478 5.41 -21.48 -16.50
C ALA A 478 6.88 -21.08 -16.26
N GLU A 479 7.77 -22.05 -16.04
CA GLU A 479 9.20 -21.81 -15.86
C GLU A 479 9.86 -21.25 -17.12
N ARG A 480 9.53 -21.77 -18.31
CA ARG A 480 10.00 -21.22 -19.59
C ARG A 480 9.52 -19.79 -19.82
N LEU A 481 8.27 -19.49 -19.44
CA LEU A 481 7.70 -18.16 -19.54
C LEU A 481 8.44 -17.18 -18.63
N LEU A 482 8.62 -17.53 -17.35
CA LEU A 482 9.37 -16.69 -16.40
C LEU A 482 10.80 -16.42 -16.87
N ASP A 483 11.53 -17.43 -17.32
CA ASP A 483 12.90 -17.26 -17.81
C ASP A 483 12.98 -16.29 -19.00
N ARG A 484 12.09 -16.46 -19.99
CA ARG A 484 12.07 -15.59 -21.18
C ARG A 484 11.68 -14.16 -20.87
N VAL A 485 10.62 -13.97 -20.08
CA VAL A 485 10.13 -12.65 -19.70
C VAL A 485 11.17 -11.91 -18.87
N THR A 486 11.73 -12.55 -17.83
CA THR A 486 12.76 -11.90 -16.99
C THR A 486 14.05 -11.59 -17.75
N LYS A 487 14.46 -12.40 -18.73
CA LYS A 487 15.57 -12.06 -19.63
C LYS A 487 15.31 -10.80 -20.44
N HIS A 488 14.10 -10.67 -21.00
CA HIS A 488 13.70 -9.46 -21.73
C HIS A 488 13.67 -8.24 -20.82
N LEU A 489 13.05 -8.35 -19.65
CA LEU A 489 13.01 -7.27 -18.67
C LEU A 489 14.40 -6.82 -18.23
N GLY A 490 15.35 -7.75 -18.09
CA GLY A 490 16.75 -7.45 -17.79
C GLY A 490 17.48 -6.64 -18.88
N ALA A 491 16.94 -6.59 -20.10
CA ALA A 491 17.47 -5.76 -21.18
C ALA A 491 16.89 -4.34 -21.22
N ILE A 492 15.85 -4.04 -20.41
CA ILE A 492 15.26 -2.71 -20.31
C ILE A 492 16.22 -1.80 -19.54
N PRO A 493 16.63 -0.64 -20.11
CA PRO A 493 17.57 0.27 -19.45
C PRO A 493 17.09 0.68 -18.04
N GLY A 494 17.96 0.48 -17.05
CA GLY A 494 17.75 0.92 -15.66
C GLY A 494 16.84 0.03 -14.79
N LEU A 495 16.05 -0.88 -15.38
CA LEU A 495 15.09 -1.69 -14.60
C LEU A 495 15.79 -2.69 -13.66
N LEU A 496 16.86 -3.34 -14.11
CA LEU A 496 17.62 -4.25 -13.26
C LEU A 496 18.33 -3.51 -12.12
N ASP A 497 18.90 -2.33 -12.39
CA ASP A 497 19.55 -1.50 -11.37
C ASP A 497 18.54 -0.98 -10.34
N TYR A 498 17.32 -0.63 -10.79
CA TYR A 498 16.20 -0.27 -9.94
C TYR A 498 15.85 -1.41 -8.97
N ASN A 499 15.69 -2.63 -9.49
CA ASN A 499 15.43 -3.82 -8.67
C ASN A 499 16.53 -4.07 -7.65
N ASN A 500 17.80 -4.06 -8.09
CA ASN A 500 18.94 -4.33 -7.22
C ASN A 500 19.02 -3.35 -6.05
N LYS A 501 18.73 -2.07 -6.28
CA LYS A 501 18.71 -1.04 -5.23
C LYS A 501 17.60 -1.30 -4.19
N GLN A 502 16.39 -1.60 -4.65
CA GLN A 502 15.27 -1.87 -3.72
C GLN A 502 15.47 -3.17 -2.95
N ILE A 503 15.94 -4.24 -3.59
CA ILE A 503 16.22 -5.52 -2.92
C ILE A 503 17.29 -5.34 -1.84
N ALA A 504 18.40 -4.65 -2.16
CA ALA A 504 19.46 -4.41 -1.19
C ALA A 504 18.96 -3.61 0.03
N LEU A 505 18.13 -2.59 -0.20
CA LEU A 505 17.54 -1.81 0.89
C LEU A 505 16.53 -2.64 1.71
N TYR A 506 15.68 -3.43 1.05
CA TYR A 506 14.74 -4.35 1.70
C TYR A 506 15.48 -5.31 2.64
N GLU A 507 16.56 -5.94 2.18
CA GLU A 507 17.30 -6.95 2.95
C GLU A 507 17.92 -6.38 4.23
N ILE A 508 18.30 -5.10 4.22
CA ILE A 508 18.82 -4.41 5.40
C ILE A 508 17.74 -4.22 6.48
N HIS A 509 16.47 -4.04 6.12
CA HIS A 509 15.40 -3.73 7.08
C HIS A 509 14.47 -4.89 7.39
N ALA A 510 14.13 -5.71 6.40
CA ALA A 510 13.18 -6.83 6.53
C ALA A 510 13.86 -8.21 6.63
N GLY A 511 15.10 -8.36 6.15
CA GLY A 511 15.76 -9.65 5.97
C GLY A 511 15.58 -10.21 4.55
N GLU A 512 15.83 -11.51 4.35
CA GLU A 512 15.70 -12.12 3.01
C GLU A 512 14.30 -11.91 2.43
N THR A 513 14.22 -11.67 1.12
CA THR A 513 12.96 -11.39 0.42
C THR A 513 11.99 -12.57 0.41
N GLY A 514 12.49 -13.81 0.54
CA GLY A 514 11.72 -15.04 0.42
C GLY A 514 11.39 -15.44 -1.03
N PHE A 515 11.87 -14.69 -2.03
CA PHE A 515 11.64 -14.96 -3.45
C PHE A 515 12.85 -15.64 -4.10
N ARG A 516 12.57 -16.49 -5.10
CA ARG A 516 13.61 -17.00 -6.00
C ARG A 516 14.01 -15.88 -6.96
N ILE A 517 15.30 -15.61 -7.13
CA ILE A 517 15.78 -14.66 -8.14
C ILE A 517 16.00 -15.38 -9.48
N ILE A 518 15.35 -14.90 -10.54
CA ILE A 518 15.52 -15.36 -11.92
C ILE A 518 15.96 -14.18 -12.77
N ASN A 519 17.15 -14.25 -13.38
CA ASN A 519 17.71 -13.19 -14.23
C ASN A 519 17.71 -11.79 -13.57
N GLY A 520 17.83 -11.73 -12.22
CA GLY A 520 17.84 -10.47 -11.45
C GLY A 520 16.48 -9.98 -10.97
N PHE A 521 15.40 -10.73 -11.23
CA PHE A 521 14.05 -10.39 -10.79
C PHE A 521 13.57 -11.38 -9.73
N PRO A 522 12.95 -10.92 -8.63
CA PRO A 522 12.25 -11.81 -7.72
C PRO A 522 11.11 -12.51 -8.47
N CYS A 523 10.92 -13.79 -8.20
CA CYS A 523 9.92 -14.62 -8.84
C CYS A 523 9.31 -15.62 -7.86
N LEU A 524 8.00 -15.83 -7.96
CA LEU A 524 7.27 -16.89 -7.29
C LEU A 524 6.57 -17.76 -8.34
N ALA A 525 6.60 -19.08 -8.17
CA ALA A 525 5.99 -19.99 -9.13
C ALA A 525 5.38 -21.17 -8.37
N ASP A 526 4.05 -21.21 -8.27
CA ASP A 526 3.36 -22.30 -7.54
C ASP A 526 2.11 -22.77 -8.28
N VAL A 527 1.73 -24.01 -7.97
CA VAL A 527 0.50 -24.63 -8.48
C VAL A 527 -0.72 -23.94 -7.88
N ASP A 528 -1.68 -23.56 -8.73
CA ASP A 528 -2.99 -23.03 -8.33
C ASP A 528 -4.08 -23.46 -9.32
N ASP A 529 -4.69 -24.61 -9.05
CA ASP A 529 -5.75 -25.18 -9.90
C ASP A 529 -7.10 -24.44 -9.76
N ARG A 530 -7.18 -23.37 -8.94
CA ARG A 530 -8.41 -22.57 -8.80
C ARG A 530 -8.65 -21.65 -9.99
N HIS A 531 -7.58 -21.23 -10.67
CA HIS A 531 -7.69 -20.38 -11.85
C HIS A 531 -8.33 -21.17 -12.99
N THR A 532 -9.11 -20.54 -13.86
CA THR A 532 -9.67 -21.25 -15.03
C THR A 532 -8.65 -21.36 -16.17
N VAL A 533 -7.81 -20.32 -16.33
CA VAL A 533 -6.71 -20.29 -17.30
C VAL A 533 -5.51 -21.10 -16.76
N PRO A 534 -4.94 -22.05 -17.53
CA PRO A 534 -3.85 -22.92 -17.09
C PRO A 534 -2.58 -22.25 -16.59
N VAL A 535 -2.21 -21.10 -17.15
CA VAL A 535 -1.06 -20.30 -16.70
C VAL A 535 -1.50 -18.85 -16.54
N THR A 536 -1.25 -18.28 -15.37
CA THR A 536 -1.41 -16.85 -15.10
C THR A 536 -0.07 -16.26 -14.71
N LEU A 537 0.42 -15.31 -15.51
CA LEU A 537 1.57 -14.47 -15.18
C LEU A 537 1.05 -13.17 -14.56
N ILE A 538 1.43 -12.93 -13.31
CA ILE A 538 1.06 -11.77 -12.52
C ILE A 538 2.32 -10.90 -12.36
N THR A 539 2.19 -9.60 -12.57
CA THR A 539 3.28 -8.64 -12.42
C THR A 539 3.12 -7.84 -11.14
N GLU A 540 4.17 -7.52 -10.41
CA GLU A 540 4.07 -6.75 -9.16
C GLU A 540 5.08 -5.60 -9.22
N TYR A 541 4.66 -4.47 -9.79
CA TYR A 541 5.48 -3.25 -9.87
C TYR A 541 5.18 -2.33 -8.68
N PRO A 542 6.20 -1.75 -8.01
CA PRO A 542 5.98 -0.77 -6.94
C PRO A 542 5.41 0.54 -7.50
N ASP A 543 4.09 0.59 -7.72
CA ASP A 543 3.40 1.67 -8.45
C ASP A 543 2.27 2.37 -7.72
N GLU A 544 1.88 1.88 -6.54
CA GLU A 544 0.97 2.62 -5.70
C GLU A 544 1.70 3.89 -5.30
N THR A 545 1.18 5.07 -5.67
CA THR A 545 1.67 6.43 -5.33
C THR A 545 2.68 7.10 -6.27
N ILE A 546 3.14 6.44 -7.35
CA ILE A 546 4.17 7.00 -8.26
C ILE A 546 3.57 7.88 -9.38
N TYR A 547 4.34 8.89 -9.80
CA TYR A 547 3.97 9.87 -10.83
C TYR A 547 5.20 10.19 -11.70
N GLY A 548 5.02 10.96 -12.78
CA GLY A 548 6.14 11.46 -13.57
C GLY A 548 6.94 10.36 -14.26
N ASP A 549 8.27 10.48 -14.22
CA ASP A 549 9.18 9.56 -14.90
C ASP A 549 9.12 8.14 -14.30
N GLU A 550 8.88 8.04 -12.99
CA GLU A 550 8.70 6.76 -12.29
C GLU A 550 7.45 6.04 -12.80
N PHE A 551 6.34 6.76 -13.00
CA PHE A 551 5.11 6.20 -13.56
C PHE A 551 5.31 5.76 -15.02
N ILE A 552 6.07 6.54 -15.81
CA ILE A 552 6.44 6.20 -17.19
C ILE A 552 7.29 4.92 -17.24
N ALA A 553 8.26 4.79 -16.34
CA ALA A 553 9.08 3.59 -16.20
C ALA A 553 8.20 2.37 -15.85
N GLY A 554 7.27 2.54 -14.90
CA GLY A 554 6.33 1.50 -14.48
C GLY A 554 5.47 1.00 -15.63
N HIS A 555 4.75 1.88 -16.33
CA HIS A 555 3.91 1.45 -17.45
C HIS A 555 4.71 1.03 -18.70
N THR A 556 6.02 1.28 -18.73
CA THR A 556 6.96 0.69 -19.72
C THR A 556 7.33 -0.74 -19.36
N ALA A 557 7.71 -1.02 -18.11
CA ALA A 557 7.96 -2.38 -17.66
C ALA A 557 6.72 -3.28 -17.82
N GLN A 558 5.52 -2.76 -17.52
CA GLN A 558 4.26 -3.49 -17.71
C GLN A 558 3.99 -3.80 -19.19
N MET A 559 4.16 -2.81 -20.08
CA MET A 559 4.00 -3.00 -21.53
C MET A 559 4.97 -4.06 -22.06
N GLU A 560 6.26 -3.94 -21.74
CA GLU A 560 7.29 -4.87 -22.19
C GLU A 560 7.07 -6.29 -21.64
N THR A 561 6.51 -6.41 -20.44
CA THR A 561 6.10 -7.71 -19.88
C THR A 561 5.03 -8.37 -20.75
N VAL A 562 3.99 -7.63 -21.16
CA VAL A 562 2.93 -8.17 -22.03
C VAL A 562 3.50 -8.61 -23.38
N LEU A 563 4.32 -7.77 -24.02
CA LEU A 563 4.91 -8.08 -25.33
C LEU A 563 5.80 -9.32 -25.25
N SER A 564 6.69 -9.36 -24.26
CA SER A 564 7.59 -10.50 -24.06
C SER A 564 6.84 -11.79 -23.70
N ALA A 565 5.80 -11.70 -22.87
CA ALA A 565 4.97 -12.84 -22.52
C ALA A 565 4.19 -13.36 -23.74
N TYR A 566 3.64 -12.47 -24.56
CA TYR A 566 2.95 -12.84 -25.80
C TYR A 566 3.88 -13.61 -26.75
N ASP A 567 5.06 -13.06 -27.04
CA ASP A 567 6.05 -13.68 -27.93
C ASP A 567 6.56 -15.01 -27.38
N ALA A 568 6.88 -15.06 -26.07
CA ALA A 568 7.31 -16.29 -25.41
C ALA A 568 6.25 -17.39 -25.49
N TRP A 569 4.97 -17.02 -25.40
CA TRP A 569 3.87 -17.98 -25.43
C TRP A 569 3.69 -18.65 -26.78
N GLN A 570 3.93 -17.93 -27.88
CA GLN A 570 3.87 -18.51 -29.22
C GLN A 570 4.88 -19.65 -29.39
N ASP A 571 6.10 -19.46 -28.92
CA ASP A 571 7.14 -20.49 -28.96
C ASP A 571 6.85 -21.68 -28.02
N ILE A 572 6.36 -21.39 -26.81
CA ILE A 572 6.04 -22.39 -25.80
C ILE A 572 4.96 -23.34 -26.31
N THR A 573 3.94 -22.81 -26.99
CA THR A 573 2.81 -23.57 -27.54
C THR A 573 3.16 -24.27 -28.85
N ALA A 574 4.03 -23.70 -29.69
CA ALA A 574 4.53 -24.38 -30.89
C ALA A 574 5.44 -25.60 -30.58
N SER A 575 6.03 -25.62 -29.39
CA SER A 575 6.96 -26.68 -28.93
C SER A 575 6.30 -27.75 -28.05
N SER A 576 5.01 -27.63 -27.77
CA SER A 576 4.22 -28.55 -26.92
C SER A 576 3.35 -29.44 -27.79
#